data_AF-A0A662DU30-F1
#
_entry.id   AF-A0A662DU30-F1
#
_cell.length_a   1.000
_cell.length_b   1.000
_cell.length_c   1.000
_cell.angle_alpha   90.00
_cell.angle_beta   90.00
_cell.angle_gamma   90.00
#
_symmetry.space_group_name_H-M   'P 1'
#
loop_
_entity.id
_entity.type
_entity.pdbx_description
1 polymer ?
#
loop_
_entity_poly.entity_id
_entity_poly.type
_entity_poly.pdbx_seq_one_letter_code
_entity_poly.pdbx_strand_id
1 'polypeptide(L)'
;LDVLERQSGSSTKITDAREYIQSLSHQYGISTISAKVEELLNSHRAGDAVRILEQHLNEHPEHLELKDLLETARRRMSDEPPKLDSALELDYDAKGLGTPQPAPRQTHEFSAPPKKKRRQQQIVMTRGNKHLISIGIIVGILVVLAVAAYFLVPQIKLQQFYKNFKKQNPAKVVSSPSRTDAKKKLEKEYQLSTSQAKSFYNEHRYLFAYYLLLHANSIHPLKPEDQQFLNASRNEMQKKVNVSKLRRQAQRSIAKGNYSDAIERIYTILSSNPDNIRYKKQLTSLYVQAGIDSVNKNAPNDAKTYFDFARILDPKNPILKKHALVVNRLISAQISRQQANEWFAFFSK
;
A
#
# COMPACT_ATOMS: atom_id res chain seq x y z
N LEU A 1 13.54 19.22 18.70
CA LEU A 1 13.46 18.66 20.06
C LEU A 1 14.80 18.77 20.78
N ASP A 2 15.89 18.29 20.20
CA ASP A 2 17.23 18.35 20.82
C ASP A 2 17.68 19.76 21.22
N VAL A 3 17.34 20.78 20.42
CA VAL A 3 17.62 22.19 20.76
C VAL A 3 16.81 22.65 21.97
N LEU A 4 15.54 22.23 22.08
CA LEU A 4 14.68 22.55 23.21
C LEU A 4 15.15 21.82 24.48
N GLU A 5 15.49 20.53 24.36
CA GLU A 5 16.02 19.72 25.46
C GLU A 5 17.31 20.31 26.05
N ARG A 6 18.20 20.84 25.20
CA ARG A 6 19.42 21.54 25.66
C ARG A 6 19.14 22.86 26.37
N GLN A 7 18.02 23.52 26.06
CA GLN A 7 17.69 24.84 26.62
C GLN A 7 16.82 24.75 27.87
N SER A 8 15.89 23.81 27.94
CA SER A 8 14.94 23.68 29.06
C SER A 8 15.16 22.44 29.93
N GLY A 9 16.18 21.63 29.63
CA GLY A 9 16.42 20.36 30.31
C GLY A 9 15.47 19.24 29.87
N SER A 10 15.74 18.04 30.37
CA SER A 10 14.85 16.87 30.22
C SER A 10 13.48 17.20 30.81
N SER A 11 12.44 17.05 30.00
CA SER A 11 11.05 17.24 30.40
C SER A 11 10.23 16.10 29.82
N THR A 12 9.30 15.56 30.61
CA THR A 12 8.32 14.56 30.14
C THR A 12 7.61 15.02 28.87
N LYS A 13 7.30 16.31 28.75
CA LYS A 13 6.70 16.90 27.54
C LYS A 13 7.58 16.78 26.29
N ILE A 14 8.91 16.86 26.43
CA ILE A 14 9.86 16.73 25.31
C ILE A 14 10.01 15.26 24.93
N THR A 15 10.02 14.36 25.92
CA THR A 15 10.02 12.90 25.70
C THR A 15 8.75 12.46 24.97
N ASP A 16 7.57 12.87 25.45
CA ASP A 16 6.28 12.57 24.81
C ASP A 16 6.22 13.11 23.37
N ALA A 17 6.72 14.34 23.15
CA ALA A 17 6.81 14.91 21.82
C ALA A 17 7.79 14.14 20.92
N ARG A 18 8.89 13.59 21.46
CA ARG A 18 9.85 12.77 20.72
C ARG A 18 9.22 11.45 20.30
N GLU A 19 8.54 10.77 21.21
CA GLU A 19 7.80 9.54 20.92
C GLU A 19 6.70 9.79 19.90
N TYR A 20 5.94 10.89 20.04
CA TYR A 20 4.92 11.27 19.07
C TYR A 20 5.51 11.53 17.68
N ILE A 21 6.62 12.27 17.58
CA ILE A 21 7.29 12.53 16.30
C ILE A 21 7.88 11.24 15.72
N GLN A 22 8.44 10.36 16.53
CA GLN A 22 8.90 9.05 16.06
C GLN A 22 7.73 8.21 15.54
N SER A 23 6.60 8.19 16.24
CA SER A 23 5.40 7.48 15.81
C SER A 23 4.87 8.03 14.48
N LEU A 24 4.85 9.35 14.31
CA LEU A 24 4.47 10.01 13.07
C LEU A 24 5.48 9.71 11.96
N SER A 25 6.79 9.85 12.23
CA SER A 25 7.85 9.58 11.25
C SER A 25 7.77 8.14 10.75
N HIS A 26 7.54 7.20 11.65
CA HIS A 26 7.32 5.80 11.30
C HIS A 26 6.08 5.68 10.42
N GLN A 27 4.92 6.19 10.86
CA GLN A 27 3.66 6.15 10.11
C GLN A 27 3.76 6.80 8.72
N TYR A 28 4.46 7.92 8.60
CA TYR A 28 4.69 8.61 7.33
C TYR A 28 5.66 7.84 6.44
N GLY A 29 6.75 7.31 6.99
CA GLY A 29 7.67 6.45 6.25
C GLY A 29 6.92 5.30 5.59
N ILE A 30 6.10 4.58 6.36
CA ILE A 30 5.25 3.49 5.87
C ILE A 30 4.29 3.98 4.79
N SER A 31 3.64 5.13 4.99
CA SER A 31 2.72 5.68 3.99
C SER A 31 3.43 6.02 2.68
N THR A 32 4.64 6.58 2.73
CA THR A 32 5.43 6.91 1.53
C THR A 32 5.88 5.66 0.80
N ILE A 33 6.35 4.66 1.54
CA ILE A 33 6.72 3.35 1.00
C ILE A 33 5.51 2.70 0.33
N SER A 34 4.37 2.67 1.02
CA SER A 34 3.13 2.08 0.50
C SER A 34 2.69 2.76 -0.80
N ALA A 35 2.73 4.10 -0.86
CA ALA A 35 2.36 4.84 -2.06
C ALA A 35 3.29 4.53 -3.25
N LYS A 36 4.60 4.51 -3.02
CA LYS A 36 5.60 4.17 -4.05
C LYS A 36 5.45 2.73 -4.54
N VAL A 37 5.17 1.80 -3.63
CA VAL A 37 4.91 0.40 -3.95
C VAL A 37 3.65 0.26 -4.79
N GLU A 38 2.56 0.94 -4.41
CA GLU A 38 1.33 0.95 -5.20
C GLU A 38 1.55 1.53 -6.60
N GLU A 39 2.35 2.58 -6.73
CA GLU A 39 2.78 3.13 -8.02
C GLU A 39 3.51 2.07 -8.86
N LEU A 40 4.52 1.41 -8.30
CA LEU A 40 5.28 0.35 -8.99
C LEU A 40 4.39 -0.82 -9.42
N LEU A 41 3.43 -1.21 -8.57
CA LEU A 41 2.47 -2.26 -8.90
C LEU A 41 1.53 -1.86 -10.03
N ASN A 42 1.16 -0.57 -10.13
CA ASN A 42 0.33 -0.06 -11.23
C ASN A 42 1.12 0.11 -12.53
N SER A 43 2.42 0.34 -12.45
CA SER A 43 3.32 0.45 -13.61
C SER A 43 3.87 -0.89 -14.12
N HIS A 44 3.31 -2.03 -13.72
CA HIS A 44 3.83 -3.37 -14.10
C HIS A 44 5.33 -3.49 -13.78
N ARG A 45 5.67 -3.17 -12.54
CA ARG A 45 7.01 -3.33 -11.98
C ARG A 45 6.91 -4.07 -10.65
N ALA A 46 6.20 -5.21 -10.65
CA ALA A 46 5.92 -5.96 -9.43
C ALA A 46 7.20 -6.44 -8.74
N GLY A 47 8.24 -6.83 -9.51
CA GLY A 47 9.54 -7.21 -8.95
C GLY A 47 10.23 -6.09 -8.16
N ASP A 48 10.18 -4.85 -8.65
CA ASP A 48 10.73 -3.70 -7.91
C ASP A 48 9.93 -3.40 -6.64
N ALA A 49 8.60 -3.54 -6.69
CA ALA A 49 7.74 -3.39 -5.53
C ALA A 49 8.06 -4.43 -4.44
N VAL A 50 8.20 -5.71 -4.82
CA VAL A 50 8.60 -6.81 -3.92
C VAL A 50 9.92 -6.49 -3.24
N ARG A 51 10.94 -6.08 -4.02
CA ARG A 51 12.27 -5.75 -3.49
C ARG A 51 12.24 -4.62 -2.46
N ILE A 52 11.52 -3.52 -2.74
CA ILE A 52 11.39 -2.40 -1.79
C ILE A 52 10.67 -2.83 -0.50
N LEU A 53 9.64 -3.66 -0.61
CA LEU A 53 8.87 -4.13 0.53
C LEU A 53 9.65 -5.11 1.40
N GLU A 54 10.35 -6.08 0.80
CA GLU A 54 11.20 -7.02 1.54
C GLU A 54 12.30 -6.29 2.29
N GLN A 55 12.90 -5.29 1.65
CA GLN A 55 13.90 -4.44 2.29
C GLN A 55 13.35 -3.75 3.54
N HIS A 56 12.21 -3.07 3.45
CA HIS A 56 11.66 -2.38 4.61
C HIS A 56 11.04 -3.31 5.65
N LEU A 57 10.55 -4.49 5.26
CA LEU A 57 10.11 -5.52 6.22
C LEU A 57 11.27 -6.15 6.98
N ASN A 58 12.49 -6.13 6.42
CA ASN A 58 13.67 -6.57 7.15
C ASN A 58 14.05 -5.57 8.26
N GLU A 59 13.84 -4.27 8.01
CA GLU A 59 14.04 -3.20 9.00
C GLU A 59 12.89 -3.11 10.02
N HIS A 60 11.67 -3.44 9.59
CA HIS A 60 10.43 -3.33 10.38
C HIS A 60 9.56 -4.59 10.25
N PRO A 61 10.00 -5.73 10.80
CA PRO A 61 9.33 -7.02 10.65
C PRO A 61 7.95 -7.09 11.30
N GLU A 62 7.62 -6.18 12.21
CA GLU A 62 6.32 -6.03 12.85
C GLU A 62 5.25 -5.40 11.94
N HIS A 63 5.64 -4.85 10.79
CA HIS A 63 4.76 -3.99 10.02
C HIS A 63 3.75 -4.76 9.14
N LEU A 64 2.59 -5.10 9.71
CA LEU A 64 1.53 -5.90 9.06
C LEU A 64 1.09 -5.35 7.69
N GLU A 65 0.92 -4.03 7.54
CA GLU A 65 0.51 -3.44 6.25
C GLU A 65 1.53 -3.68 5.13
N LEU A 66 2.83 -3.67 5.46
CA LEU A 66 3.87 -3.91 4.47
C LEU A 66 3.92 -5.39 4.08
N LYS A 67 3.59 -6.31 5.01
CA LYS A 67 3.47 -7.75 4.73
C LYS A 67 2.31 -8.03 3.76
N ASP A 68 1.16 -7.42 3.98
CA ASP A 68 0.00 -7.57 3.09
C ASP A 68 0.29 -7.01 1.69
N LEU A 69 0.98 -5.87 1.61
CA LEU A 69 1.46 -5.30 0.35
C LEU A 69 2.48 -6.23 -0.33
N LEU A 70 3.37 -6.88 0.43
CA LEU A 70 4.38 -7.79 -0.12
C LEU A 70 3.73 -9.02 -0.73
N GLU A 71 2.75 -9.60 -0.04
CA GLU A 71 1.97 -10.72 -0.53
C GLU A 71 1.22 -10.35 -1.82
N THR A 72 0.61 -9.16 -1.86
CA THR A 72 -0.05 -8.64 -3.06
C THR A 72 0.93 -8.45 -4.22
N ALA A 73 2.11 -7.90 -3.94
CA ALA A 73 3.16 -7.67 -4.92
C ALA A 73 3.72 -8.99 -5.49
N ARG A 74 3.92 -10.01 -4.65
CA ARG A 74 4.37 -11.36 -5.06
C ARG A 74 3.37 -12.07 -5.95
N ARG A 75 2.06 -11.95 -5.65
CA ARG A 75 1.00 -12.49 -6.53
C ARG A 75 1.05 -11.85 -7.90
N ARG A 76 1.11 -10.50 -7.96
CA ARG A 76 1.24 -9.80 -9.25
C ARG A 76 2.52 -10.16 -10.00
N MET A 77 3.64 -10.33 -9.31
CA MET A 77 4.89 -10.76 -9.93
C MET A 77 4.78 -12.16 -10.55
N SER A 78 3.95 -13.05 -9.98
CA SER A 78 3.70 -14.39 -10.53
C SER A 78 2.77 -14.35 -11.76
N ASP A 79 1.85 -13.40 -11.80
CA ASP A 79 0.92 -13.19 -12.92
C ASP A 79 1.53 -12.36 -14.07
N GLU A 80 2.55 -11.55 -13.76
CA GLU A 80 3.26 -10.74 -14.76
C GLU A 80 4.15 -11.67 -15.59
N PRO A 81 3.95 -11.79 -16.92
CA PRO A 81 4.85 -12.56 -17.74
C PRO A 81 6.26 -11.99 -17.54
N PRO A 82 7.30 -12.83 -17.40
CA PRO A 82 8.66 -12.33 -17.31
C PRO A 82 8.83 -11.39 -18.50
N LYS A 83 9.17 -10.12 -18.23
CA LYS A 83 9.55 -9.19 -19.29
C LYS A 83 10.70 -9.89 -20.00
N LEU A 84 10.40 -10.51 -21.14
CA LEU A 84 11.41 -10.87 -22.10
C LEU A 84 12.08 -9.54 -22.37
N ASP A 85 13.31 -9.40 -21.87
CA ASP A 85 14.11 -8.23 -22.09
C ASP A 85 13.96 -7.86 -23.55
N SER A 86 13.60 -6.60 -23.80
CA SER A 86 13.44 -6.00 -25.13
C SER A 86 14.79 -5.88 -25.86
N ALA A 87 15.69 -6.85 -25.64
CA ALA A 87 17.04 -6.99 -26.17
C ALA A 87 17.21 -8.27 -27.02
N LEU A 88 16.12 -8.99 -27.32
CA LEU A 88 16.09 -10.07 -28.32
C LEU A 88 15.08 -9.74 -29.43
N GLU A 89 15.22 -8.58 -30.05
CA GLU A 89 14.87 -8.41 -31.47
C GLU A 89 15.96 -9.14 -32.27
N LEU A 90 15.86 -10.47 -32.29
CA LEU A 90 16.64 -11.32 -33.18
C LEU A 90 15.78 -11.44 -34.44
N ASP A 91 16.23 -10.76 -35.50
CA ASP A 91 15.75 -10.89 -36.88
C ASP A 91 15.53 -12.37 -37.21
N TYR A 92 14.28 -12.82 -37.10
CA TYR A 92 13.84 -14.05 -37.74
C TYR A 92 13.09 -13.65 -38.99
N ASP A 93 13.86 -13.53 -40.08
CA ASP A 93 13.38 -13.53 -41.46
C ASP A 93 12.59 -14.82 -41.73
N ALA A 94 11.27 -14.75 -41.54
CA ALA A 94 10.34 -15.82 -41.90
C ALA A 94 9.96 -15.70 -43.39
N LYS A 95 10.89 -16.06 -44.28
CA LYS A 95 10.55 -16.47 -45.64
C LYS A 95 10.43 -17.99 -45.70
N GLY A 96 9.20 -18.47 -45.80
CA GLY A 96 8.90 -19.75 -46.43
C GLY A 96 8.25 -20.80 -45.54
N LEU A 97 7.32 -21.53 -46.16
CA LEU A 97 6.59 -22.72 -45.70
C LEU A 97 5.37 -22.37 -44.83
N GLY A 98 4.14 -22.78 -45.09
CA GLY A 98 3.59 -23.83 -45.94
C GLY A 98 2.16 -24.08 -45.44
N THR A 99 1.30 -24.66 -46.27
CA THR A 99 -0.15 -24.80 -46.10
C THR A 99 -0.62 -25.61 -44.87
N PRO A 100 -1.89 -25.45 -44.42
CA PRO A 100 -2.39 -25.99 -43.16
C PRO A 100 -2.65 -27.51 -43.21
N GLN A 101 -2.11 -28.21 -42.22
CA GLN A 101 -2.34 -29.65 -41.98
C GLN A 101 -3.53 -29.84 -41.01
N PRO A 102 -4.51 -30.72 -41.32
CA PRO A 102 -5.70 -30.90 -40.49
C PRO A 102 -5.43 -31.76 -39.25
N ALA A 103 -6.17 -31.45 -38.19
CA ALA A 103 -6.02 -31.98 -36.83
C ALA A 103 -6.25 -33.49 -36.70
N PRO A 104 -5.47 -34.20 -35.86
CA PRO A 104 -5.78 -35.57 -35.48
C PRO A 104 -6.84 -35.62 -34.37
N ARG A 105 -7.88 -36.43 -34.59
CA ARG A 105 -8.84 -36.89 -33.58
C ARG A 105 -8.10 -37.65 -32.47
N GLN A 106 -8.26 -37.23 -31.23
CA GLN A 106 -7.88 -38.01 -30.06
C GLN A 106 -9.11 -38.73 -29.51
N THR A 107 -9.17 -40.04 -29.71
CA THR A 107 -9.93 -40.98 -28.88
C THR A 107 -8.96 -41.52 -27.84
N HIS A 108 -9.10 -41.12 -26.57
CA HIS A 108 -8.38 -41.74 -25.46
C HIS A 108 -9.37 -42.26 -24.42
N GLU A 109 -9.44 -43.59 -24.42
CA GLU A 109 -10.03 -44.48 -23.45
C GLU A 109 -9.20 -44.43 -22.16
N PHE A 110 -9.81 -44.07 -21.04
CA PHE A 110 -9.14 -44.01 -19.74
C PHE A 110 -9.08 -45.41 -19.10
N SER A 111 -7.88 -45.99 -19.06
CA SER A 111 -7.54 -47.11 -18.16
C SER A 111 -6.62 -46.61 -17.04
N ALA A 112 -6.91 -46.99 -15.80
CA ALA A 112 -6.24 -46.51 -14.59
C ALA A 112 -4.80 -47.06 -14.44
N PRO A 113 -3.83 -46.28 -13.91
CA PRO A 113 -2.46 -46.74 -13.74
C PRO A 113 -2.20 -47.42 -12.38
N PRO A 114 -1.29 -48.41 -12.29
CA PRO A 114 -0.95 -49.09 -11.05
C PRO A 114 0.08 -48.31 -10.21
N LYS A 115 -0.09 -48.37 -8.89
CA LYS A 115 0.78 -47.74 -7.88
C LYS A 115 2.19 -48.37 -7.87
N LYS A 116 3.24 -47.59 -8.21
CA LYS A 116 4.65 -47.97 -7.98
C LYS A 116 5.25 -47.21 -6.78
N LYS A 117 5.87 -47.96 -5.86
CA LYS A 117 6.58 -47.47 -4.67
C LYS A 117 7.89 -46.77 -5.08
N ARG A 118 8.06 -45.51 -4.67
CA ARG A 118 9.28 -44.69 -4.85
C ARG A 118 10.39 -45.19 -3.90
N ARG A 119 11.53 -45.59 -4.45
CA ARG A 119 12.79 -45.77 -3.71
C ARG A 119 13.57 -44.45 -3.75
N GLN A 120 14.03 -43.97 -2.60
CA GLN A 120 14.89 -42.80 -2.44
C GLN A 120 16.29 -43.12 -2.99
N GLN A 121 16.79 -42.29 -3.91
CA GLN A 121 18.19 -42.32 -4.35
C GLN A 121 19.00 -41.35 -3.47
N GLN A 122 20.10 -41.85 -2.91
CA GLN A 122 21.07 -41.04 -2.17
C GLN A 122 21.92 -40.23 -3.16
N ILE A 123 21.99 -38.91 -2.93
CA ILE A 123 22.80 -37.97 -3.71
C ILE A 123 24.23 -37.97 -3.17
N VAL A 124 25.17 -38.44 -3.98
CA VAL A 124 26.61 -38.37 -3.70
C VAL A 124 27.16 -37.06 -4.27
N MET A 125 27.70 -36.18 -3.42
CA MET A 125 28.33 -34.93 -3.85
C MET A 125 29.74 -35.16 -4.38
N THR A 126 29.98 -34.78 -5.65
CA THR A 126 31.29 -34.79 -6.29
C THR A 126 32.09 -33.52 -5.98
N ARG A 127 33.42 -33.67 -5.85
CA ARG A 127 34.37 -32.75 -5.19
C ARG A 127 34.69 -31.45 -5.95
N GLY A 128 33.92 -31.05 -6.96
CA GLY A 128 34.25 -29.98 -7.92
C GLY A 128 33.71 -28.56 -7.64
N ASN A 129 32.79 -28.36 -6.68
CA ASN A 129 31.97 -27.12 -6.62
C ASN A 129 32.47 -26.00 -5.69
N LYS A 130 33.72 -26.03 -5.22
CA LYS A 130 34.20 -25.04 -4.24
C LYS A 130 34.27 -23.61 -4.81
N HIS A 131 34.52 -23.44 -6.10
CA HIS A 131 34.65 -22.12 -6.73
C HIS A 131 33.31 -21.39 -6.91
N LEU A 132 32.20 -22.13 -7.08
CA LEU A 132 30.87 -21.52 -7.20
C LEU A 132 30.38 -20.92 -5.88
N ILE A 133 30.74 -21.54 -4.75
CA ILE A 133 30.40 -21.04 -3.42
C ILE A 133 31.15 -19.73 -3.14
N SER A 134 32.44 -19.64 -3.50
CA SER A 134 33.20 -18.39 -3.31
C SER A 134 32.68 -17.23 -4.15
N ILE A 135 32.23 -17.48 -5.39
CA ILE A 135 31.65 -16.43 -6.25
C ILE A 135 30.33 -15.91 -5.65
N GLY A 136 29.48 -16.81 -5.16
CA GLY A 136 28.23 -16.43 -4.50
C GLY A 136 28.43 -15.53 -3.29
N ILE A 137 29.46 -15.79 -2.47
CA ILE A 137 29.80 -14.97 -1.29
C ILE A 137 30.27 -13.57 -1.70
N ILE A 138 31.13 -13.47 -2.72
CA ILE A 138 31.65 -12.17 -3.19
C ILE A 138 30.52 -11.30 -3.76
N VAL A 139 29.62 -11.89 -4.56
CA VAL A 139 28.45 -11.17 -5.10
C VAL A 139 27.52 -10.72 -3.96
N GLY A 140 27.30 -11.57 -2.96
CA GLY A 140 26.52 -11.21 -1.77
C GLY A 140 27.08 -9.99 -1.04
N ILE A 141 28.40 -9.94 -0.82
CA ILE A 141 29.07 -8.81 -0.16
C ILE A 141 28.95 -7.52 -0.98
N LEU A 142 29.14 -7.59 -2.30
CA LEU A 142 29.01 -6.41 -3.19
C LEU A 142 27.59 -5.83 -3.19
N VAL A 143 26.56 -6.68 -3.18
CA VAL A 143 25.17 -6.24 -3.09
C VAL A 143 24.89 -5.55 -1.76
N VAL A 144 25.36 -6.11 -0.64
CA VAL A 144 25.21 -5.48 0.68
C VAL A 144 25.90 -4.11 0.74
N LEU A 145 27.10 -3.98 0.17
CA LEU A 145 27.82 -2.68 0.12
C LEU A 145 27.12 -1.66 -0.78
N ALA A 146 26.58 -2.07 -1.94
CA ALA A 146 25.84 -1.18 -2.83
C ALA A 146 24.54 -0.68 -2.18
N VAL A 147 23.84 -1.55 -1.44
CA VAL A 147 22.65 -1.18 -0.68
C VAL A 147 23.00 -0.24 0.48
N ALA A 148 24.06 -0.54 1.25
CA ALA A 148 24.53 0.36 2.29
C ALA A 148 24.86 1.74 1.73
N ALA A 149 25.56 1.83 0.59
CA ALA A 149 25.84 3.09 -0.08
C ALA A 149 24.55 3.81 -0.52
N TYR A 150 23.55 3.10 -1.05
CA TYR A 150 22.27 3.69 -1.45
C TYR A 150 21.50 4.31 -0.29
N PHE A 151 21.61 3.77 0.93
CA PHE A 151 20.96 4.32 2.13
C PHE A 151 21.79 5.40 2.82
N LEU A 152 23.12 5.27 2.83
CA LEU A 152 24.00 6.28 3.40
C LEU A 152 24.06 7.55 2.54
N VAL A 153 23.98 7.47 1.21
CA VAL A 153 24.09 8.66 0.34
C VAL A 153 22.99 9.72 0.60
N PRO A 154 21.69 9.36 0.71
CA PRO A 154 20.64 10.30 1.09
C PRO A 154 20.80 10.86 2.50
N GLN A 155 21.23 10.04 3.47
CA GLN A 155 21.52 10.46 4.84
C GLN A 155 22.67 11.47 4.88
N ILE A 156 23.75 11.21 4.14
CA ILE A 156 24.90 12.12 4.00
C ILE A 156 24.47 13.40 3.28
N LYS A 157 23.62 13.33 2.24
CA LYS A 157 23.05 14.53 1.59
C LYS A 157 22.15 15.32 2.53
N LEU A 158 21.37 14.67 3.40
CA LEU A 158 20.54 15.33 4.40
C LEU A 158 21.41 16.00 5.47
N GLN A 159 22.48 15.33 5.93
CA GLN A 159 23.45 15.91 6.85
C GLN A 159 24.26 17.04 6.22
N GLN A 160 24.63 16.94 4.95
CA GLN A 160 25.26 18.01 4.19
C GLN A 160 24.30 19.18 3.97
N PHE A 161 23.01 18.91 3.70
CA PHE A 161 21.97 19.93 3.66
C PHE A 161 21.86 20.64 5.01
N TYR A 162 21.82 19.91 6.13
CA TYR A 162 21.84 20.50 7.47
C TYR A 162 23.12 21.28 7.79
N LYS A 163 24.30 20.75 7.43
CA LYS A 163 25.59 21.44 7.60
C LYS A 163 25.66 22.70 6.74
N ASN A 164 25.18 22.67 5.51
CA ASN A 164 25.13 23.82 4.61
C ASN A 164 24.07 24.83 5.07
N PHE A 165 22.90 24.39 5.54
CA PHE A 165 21.89 25.23 6.16
C PHE A 165 22.45 25.95 7.41
N LYS A 166 23.25 25.24 8.22
CA LYS A 166 23.95 25.81 9.39
C LYS A 166 25.16 26.69 9.00
N LYS A 167 25.86 26.40 7.90
CA LYS A 167 26.98 27.22 7.37
C LYS A 167 26.51 28.48 6.64
N GLN A 168 25.33 28.44 6.01
CA GLN A 168 24.67 29.59 5.38
C GLN A 168 23.94 30.46 6.41
N ASN A 169 23.60 29.89 7.56
CA ASN A 169 23.20 30.60 8.77
C ASN A 169 24.24 30.41 9.90
N PRO A 170 25.51 30.80 9.71
CA PRO A 170 26.40 30.84 10.84
C PRO A 170 25.79 31.86 11.79
N ALA A 171 25.64 31.50 13.07
CA ALA A 171 25.45 32.46 14.15
C ALA A 171 26.73 33.31 14.22
N LYS A 172 26.92 34.14 13.21
CA LYS A 172 27.98 35.09 13.12
C LYS A 172 27.55 36.13 14.14
N VAL A 173 28.23 36.14 15.27
CA VAL A 173 28.27 37.24 16.22
C VAL A 173 28.86 38.43 15.47
N VAL A 174 28.09 38.95 14.54
CA VAL A 174 28.31 40.23 13.87
C VAL A 174 27.75 41.22 14.87
N SER A 175 28.62 42.13 15.30
CA SER A 175 28.28 43.42 15.88
C SER A 175 26.85 43.79 15.56
N SER A 176 26.00 43.82 16.60
CA SER A 176 24.56 44.07 16.60
C SER A 176 24.08 44.62 15.25
N PRO A 177 23.53 43.79 14.34
CA PRO A 177 22.90 44.31 13.15
C PRO A 177 21.92 45.39 13.58
N SER A 178 21.91 46.52 12.87
CA SER A 178 20.92 47.55 13.09
C SER A 178 19.55 46.87 13.24
N ARG A 179 18.79 47.25 14.29
CA ARG A 179 17.54 46.57 14.68
C ARG A 179 16.56 46.41 13.50
N THR A 180 16.71 47.25 12.48
CA THR A 180 16.00 47.25 11.20
C THR A 180 16.36 46.11 10.26
N ASP A 181 17.63 45.69 10.15
CA ASP A 181 18.05 44.64 9.20
C ASP A 181 17.66 43.25 9.69
N ALA A 182 17.76 43.01 10.99
CA ALA A 182 17.30 41.78 11.63
C ALA A 182 15.79 41.61 11.45
N LYS A 183 15.01 42.69 11.63
CA LYS A 183 13.55 42.66 11.42
C LYS A 183 13.17 42.37 9.97
N LYS A 184 13.86 42.98 8.99
CA LYS A 184 13.64 42.70 7.57
C LYS A 184 13.98 41.26 7.20
N LYS A 185 15.04 40.68 7.80
CA LYS A 185 15.41 39.27 7.55
C LYS A 185 14.34 38.32 8.09
N LEU A 186 13.86 38.53 9.31
CA LEU A 186 12.80 37.72 9.92
C LEU A 186 11.48 37.81 9.13
N GLU A 187 11.11 39.00 8.66
CA GLU A 187 9.91 39.18 7.82
C GLU A 187 10.02 38.41 6.50
N LYS A 188 11.19 38.43 5.84
CA LYS A 188 11.42 37.64 4.62
C LYS A 188 11.33 36.14 4.88
N GLU A 189 11.86 35.66 6.01
CA GLU A 189 11.80 34.25 6.39
C GLU A 189 10.37 33.79 6.73
N TYR A 190 9.59 34.65 7.38
CA TYR A 190 8.16 34.45 7.60
C TYR A 190 7.40 34.33 6.27
N GLN A 191 7.63 35.27 5.33
CA GLN A 191 6.97 35.26 4.02
C GLN A 191 7.34 34.03 3.20
N LEU A 192 8.61 33.62 3.22
CA LEU A 192 9.07 32.41 2.55
C LEU A 192 8.40 31.16 3.13
N SER A 193 8.38 31.02 4.45
CA SER A 193 7.79 29.87 5.14
C SER A 193 6.28 29.76 4.88
N THR A 194 5.55 30.88 4.95
CA THR A 194 4.09 30.90 4.70
C THR A 194 3.76 30.64 3.23
N SER A 195 4.53 31.19 2.28
CA SER A 195 4.37 30.92 0.84
C SER A 195 4.61 29.44 0.50
N GLN A 196 5.70 28.85 1.01
CA GLN A 196 5.99 27.43 0.81
C GLN A 196 4.95 26.53 1.48
N ALA A 197 4.45 26.91 2.66
CA ALA A 197 3.39 26.17 3.31
C ALA A 197 2.11 26.12 2.46
N LYS A 198 1.71 27.25 1.85
CA LYS A 198 0.56 27.32 0.94
C LYS A 198 0.76 26.44 -0.31
N SER A 199 1.96 26.42 -0.90
CA SER A 199 2.30 25.50 -1.99
C SER A 199 2.14 24.03 -1.56
N PHE A 200 2.73 23.63 -0.43
CA PHE A 200 2.58 22.27 0.08
C PHE A 200 1.16 21.90 0.45
N TYR A 201 0.36 22.85 0.94
CA TYR A 201 -1.05 22.61 1.20
C TYR A 201 -1.80 22.27 -0.11
N ASN A 202 -1.57 23.05 -1.16
CA ASN A 202 -2.17 22.83 -2.49
C ASN A 202 -1.70 21.52 -3.13
N GLU A 203 -0.47 21.09 -2.84
CA GLU A 203 0.06 19.77 -3.24
C GLU A 203 -0.44 18.61 -2.35
N HIS A 204 -1.40 18.85 -1.45
CA HIS A 204 -1.92 17.87 -0.48
C HIS A 204 -0.86 17.30 0.50
N ARG A 205 0.26 18.01 0.67
CA ARG A 205 1.39 17.72 1.56
C ARG A 205 1.21 18.39 2.94
N TYR A 206 0.06 18.13 3.55
CA TYR A 206 -0.42 18.81 4.76
C TYR A 206 0.55 18.79 5.96
N LEU A 207 1.36 17.74 6.12
CA LEU A 207 2.37 17.68 7.17
C LEU A 207 3.45 18.76 7.02
N PHE A 208 3.96 18.92 5.79
CA PHE A 208 4.99 19.92 5.50
C PHE A 208 4.41 21.33 5.63
N ALA A 209 3.19 21.54 5.15
CA ALA A 209 2.47 22.80 5.31
C ALA A 209 2.28 23.15 6.80
N TYR A 210 1.82 22.18 7.62
CA TYR A 210 1.63 22.35 9.06
C TYR A 210 2.93 22.75 9.76
N TYR A 211 4.04 22.03 9.52
CA TYR A 211 5.32 22.34 10.15
C TYR A 211 5.90 23.71 9.73
N LEU A 212 5.79 24.09 8.46
CA LEU A 212 6.24 25.40 8.01
C LEU A 212 5.42 26.54 8.61
N LEU A 213 4.12 26.33 8.85
CA LEU A 213 3.28 27.33 9.52
C LEU A 213 3.58 27.42 11.02
N LEU A 214 3.90 26.30 11.69
CA LEU A 214 4.41 26.34 13.06
C LEU A 214 5.76 27.09 13.14
N HIS A 215 6.64 26.86 12.17
CA HIS A 215 7.91 27.59 12.06
C HIS A 215 7.67 29.09 11.86
N ALA A 216 6.81 29.47 10.92
CA ALA A 216 6.44 30.86 10.69
C ALA A 216 5.86 31.51 11.97
N ASN A 217 4.99 30.81 12.70
CA ASN A 217 4.42 31.29 13.97
C ASN A 217 5.47 31.52 15.06
N SER A 218 6.57 30.75 15.04
CA SER A 218 7.68 30.93 15.98
C SER A 218 8.56 32.14 15.66
N ILE A 219 8.55 32.61 14.40
CA ILE A 219 9.25 33.83 13.96
C ILE A 219 8.40 35.07 14.24
N HIS A 220 7.12 35.01 13.86
CA HIS A 220 6.17 36.10 14.00
C HIS A 220 4.76 35.52 14.19
N PRO A 221 3.89 36.12 15.03
CA PRO A 221 2.49 35.69 15.12
C PRO A 221 1.86 35.59 13.73
N LEU A 222 1.22 34.44 13.46
CA LEU A 222 0.58 34.20 12.17
C LEU A 222 -0.52 35.23 11.90
N LYS A 223 -0.59 35.67 10.65
CA LYS A 223 -1.76 36.41 10.15
C LYS A 223 -3.00 35.50 10.21
N PRO A 224 -4.22 36.07 10.35
CA PRO A 224 -5.45 35.28 10.41
C PRO A 224 -5.61 34.27 9.27
N GLU A 225 -5.22 34.64 8.04
CA GLU A 225 -5.22 33.75 6.88
C GLU A 225 -4.28 32.55 7.06
N ASP A 226 -3.04 32.79 7.50
CA ASP A 226 -2.05 31.73 7.68
C ASP A 226 -2.43 30.81 8.86
N GLN A 227 -3.10 31.37 9.89
CA GLN A 227 -3.68 30.60 10.98
C GLN A 227 -4.81 29.67 10.50
N GLN A 228 -5.63 30.11 9.54
CA GLN A 228 -6.64 29.24 8.91
C GLN A 228 -5.97 28.07 8.18
N PHE A 229 -4.89 28.31 7.43
CA PHE A 229 -4.12 27.24 6.78
C PHE A 229 -3.48 26.27 7.79
N LEU A 230 -3.03 26.77 8.94
CA LEU A 230 -2.45 25.92 9.99
C LEU A 230 -3.51 24.95 10.53
N ASN A 231 -4.69 25.49 10.85
CA ASN A 231 -5.83 24.70 11.33
C ASN A 231 -6.33 23.71 10.27
N ALA A 232 -6.45 24.14 9.01
CA ALA A 232 -6.86 23.30 7.90
C ALA A 232 -5.87 22.14 7.66
N SER A 233 -4.56 22.44 7.68
CA SER A 233 -3.50 21.42 7.55
C SER A 233 -3.57 20.39 8.66
N ARG A 234 -3.80 20.83 9.91
CA ARG A 234 -3.96 19.94 11.07
C ARG A 234 -5.19 19.03 10.91
N ASN A 235 -6.32 19.59 10.48
CA ASN A 235 -7.56 18.84 10.29
C ASN A 235 -7.40 17.78 9.19
N GLU A 236 -6.80 18.14 8.06
CA GLU A 236 -6.53 17.20 6.96
C GLU A 236 -5.54 16.09 7.35
N MET A 237 -4.51 16.41 8.15
CA MET A 237 -3.63 15.40 8.73
C MET A 237 -4.40 14.43 9.62
N GLN A 238 -5.23 14.94 10.54
CA GLN A 238 -6.01 14.10 11.45
C GLN A 238 -6.99 13.22 10.67
N LYS A 239 -7.61 13.76 9.61
CA LYS A 239 -8.46 12.99 8.69
C LYS A 239 -7.68 11.85 8.05
N LYS A 240 -6.48 12.09 7.52
CA LYS A 240 -5.61 11.04 6.95
C LYS A 240 -5.23 9.97 7.97
N VAL A 241 -4.89 10.37 9.20
CA VAL A 241 -4.60 9.43 10.31
C VAL A 241 -5.82 8.56 10.61
N ASN A 242 -7.00 9.16 10.75
CA ASN A 242 -8.25 8.43 11.01
C ASN A 242 -8.59 7.46 9.87
N VAL A 243 -8.45 7.89 8.61
CA VAL A 243 -8.64 7.03 7.43
C VAL A 243 -7.68 5.84 7.45
N SER A 244 -6.39 6.06 7.77
CA SER A 244 -5.42 4.96 7.88
C SER A 244 -5.78 3.96 8.98
N LYS A 245 -6.25 4.44 10.14
CA LYS A 245 -6.71 3.60 11.25
C LYS A 245 -7.93 2.76 10.85
N LEU A 246 -8.94 3.38 10.23
CA LEU A 246 -10.14 2.69 9.75
C LEU A 246 -9.80 1.64 8.69
N ARG A 247 -8.85 1.95 7.79
CA ARG A 247 -8.38 1.00 6.78
C ARG A 247 -7.74 -0.24 7.41
N ARG A 248 -6.86 -0.06 8.39
CA ARG A 248 -6.24 -1.16 9.15
C ARG A 248 -7.29 -1.99 9.88
N GLN A 249 -8.29 -1.34 10.48
CA GLN A 249 -9.40 -2.04 11.14
C GLN A 249 -10.22 -2.86 10.13
N ALA A 250 -10.56 -2.28 8.98
CA ALA A 250 -11.26 -2.99 7.90
C ALA A 250 -10.47 -4.23 7.44
N GLN A 251 -9.16 -4.09 7.21
CA GLN A 251 -8.28 -5.20 6.85
C GLN A 251 -8.28 -6.33 7.89
N ARG A 252 -8.20 -5.98 9.18
CA ARG A 252 -8.30 -6.97 10.26
C ARG A 252 -9.65 -7.68 10.28
N SER A 253 -10.75 -6.97 10.01
CA SER A 253 -12.08 -7.58 9.92
C SER A 253 -12.20 -8.52 8.71
N ILE A 254 -11.64 -8.15 7.55
CA ILE A 254 -11.55 -9.02 6.37
C ILE A 254 -10.77 -10.30 6.68
N ALA A 255 -9.61 -10.19 7.34
CA ALA A 255 -8.80 -11.35 7.71
C ALA A 255 -9.52 -12.32 8.66
N LYS A 256 -10.50 -11.82 9.43
CA LYS A 256 -11.37 -12.62 10.31
C LYS A 256 -12.63 -13.14 9.62
N GLY A 257 -12.85 -12.84 8.34
CA GLY A 257 -14.09 -13.15 7.64
C GLY A 257 -15.30 -12.32 8.10
N ASN A 258 -15.09 -11.26 8.89
CA ASN A 258 -16.15 -10.35 9.30
C ASN A 258 -16.31 -9.22 8.27
N TYR A 259 -17.01 -9.52 7.19
CA TYR A 259 -17.23 -8.55 6.10
C TYR A 259 -18.14 -7.40 6.50
N SER A 260 -19.09 -7.59 7.44
CA SER A 260 -19.99 -6.53 7.90
C SER A 260 -19.21 -5.38 8.53
N ASP A 261 -18.34 -5.68 9.50
CA ASP A 261 -17.46 -4.69 10.12
C ASP A 261 -16.54 -4.02 9.08
N ALA A 262 -15.99 -4.80 8.15
CA ALA A 262 -15.11 -4.26 7.12
C ALA A 262 -15.83 -3.25 6.21
N ILE A 263 -17.07 -3.59 5.80
CA ILE A 263 -17.94 -2.73 4.99
C ILE A 263 -18.25 -1.43 5.75
N GLU A 264 -18.63 -1.51 7.04
CA GLU A 264 -18.92 -0.34 7.86
C GLU A 264 -17.72 0.62 7.95
N ARG A 265 -16.52 0.08 8.17
CA ARG A 265 -15.29 0.88 8.28
C ARG A 265 -14.93 1.55 6.96
N ILE A 266 -15.05 0.84 5.82
CA ILE A 266 -14.81 1.43 4.50
C ILE A 266 -15.90 2.45 4.13
N TYR A 267 -17.16 2.18 4.48
CA TYR A 267 -18.25 3.12 4.30
C TYR A 267 -18.00 4.42 5.08
N THR A 268 -17.55 4.32 6.34
CA THR A 268 -17.17 5.49 7.16
C THR A 268 -16.09 6.34 6.48
N ILE A 269 -15.09 5.71 5.86
CA ILE A 269 -14.06 6.41 5.08
C ILE A 269 -14.71 7.12 3.88
N LEU A 270 -15.58 6.42 3.14
CA LEU A 270 -16.25 6.94 1.96
C LEU A 270 -17.21 8.10 2.29
N SER A 271 -17.90 8.07 3.43
CA SER A 271 -18.75 9.19 3.89
C SER A 271 -17.95 10.48 4.08
N SER A 272 -16.66 10.38 4.42
CA SER A 272 -15.78 11.55 4.57
C SER A 272 -15.20 12.05 3.23
N ASN A 273 -15.30 11.25 2.17
CA ASN A 273 -14.84 11.58 0.81
C ASN A 273 -15.67 10.78 -0.22
N PRO A 274 -16.91 11.22 -0.50
CA PRO A 274 -17.87 10.46 -1.31
C PRO A 274 -17.43 10.20 -2.75
N ASP A 275 -16.51 11.01 -3.28
CA ASP A 275 -16.05 10.92 -4.66
C ASP A 275 -14.82 10.03 -4.84
N ASN A 276 -14.34 9.41 -3.76
CA ASN A 276 -13.17 8.56 -3.82
C ASN A 276 -13.46 7.23 -4.54
N ILE A 277 -13.12 7.19 -5.84
CA ILE A 277 -13.30 6.02 -6.73
C ILE A 277 -12.61 4.77 -6.17
N ARG A 278 -11.45 4.92 -5.52
CA ARG A 278 -10.70 3.79 -4.96
C ARG A 278 -11.50 3.11 -3.85
N TYR A 279 -12.06 3.88 -2.92
CA TYR A 279 -12.87 3.31 -1.84
C TYR A 279 -14.22 2.77 -2.33
N LYS A 280 -14.83 3.37 -3.37
CA LYS A 280 -15.99 2.77 -4.04
C LYS A 280 -15.68 1.38 -4.58
N LYS A 281 -14.58 1.23 -5.34
CA LYS A 281 -14.15 -0.08 -5.88
C LYS A 281 -13.86 -1.09 -4.77
N GLN A 282 -13.17 -0.66 -3.71
CA GLN A 282 -12.88 -1.53 -2.56
C GLN A 282 -14.18 -1.98 -1.87
N LEU A 283 -15.13 -1.07 -1.66
CA LEU A 283 -16.43 -1.37 -1.07
C LEU A 283 -17.24 -2.34 -1.93
N THR A 284 -17.28 -2.14 -3.26
CA THR A 284 -17.87 -3.09 -4.21
C THR A 284 -17.26 -4.48 -4.08
N SER A 285 -15.92 -4.57 -4.01
CA SER A 285 -15.23 -5.86 -3.85
C SER A 285 -15.59 -6.55 -2.54
N LEU A 286 -15.75 -5.80 -1.45
CA LEU A 286 -16.16 -6.35 -0.15
C LEU A 286 -17.59 -6.88 -0.17
N TYR A 287 -18.52 -6.14 -0.77
CA TYR A 287 -19.88 -6.62 -0.96
C TYR A 287 -19.94 -7.89 -1.81
N VAL A 288 -19.13 -7.99 -2.88
CA VAL A 288 -19.03 -9.23 -3.68
C VAL A 288 -18.53 -10.40 -2.83
N GLN A 289 -17.46 -10.20 -2.05
CA GLN A 289 -16.91 -11.25 -1.18
C GLN A 289 -17.90 -11.69 -0.09
N ALA A 290 -18.59 -10.73 0.55
CA ALA A 290 -19.63 -11.01 1.52
C ALA A 290 -20.80 -11.79 0.90
N GLY A 291 -21.18 -11.46 -0.34
CA GLY A 291 -22.20 -12.18 -1.10
C GLY A 291 -21.80 -13.63 -1.40
N ILE A 292 -20.55 -13.86 -1.81
CA ILE A 292 -20.01 -15.22 -2.04
C ILE A 292 -19.97 -16.02 -0.74
N ASP A 293 -19.51 -15.42 0.36
CA ASP A 293 -19.48 -16.06 1.67
C ASP A 293 -20.88 -16.45 2.17
N SER A 294 -21.87 -15.58 1.95
CA SER A 294 -23.27 -15.84 2.28
C SER A 294 -23.86 -16.99 1.46
N VAL A 295 -23.51 -17.09 0.16
CA VAL A 295 -23.86 -18.25 -0.68
C VAL A 295 -23.28 -19.54 -0.08
N ASN A 296 -22.01 -19.53 0.31
CA ASN A 296 -21.36 -20.71 0.88
C ASN A 296 -21.97 -21.14 2.22
N LYS A 297 -22.50 -20.18 2.99
CA LYS A 297 -23.25 -20.41 4.24
C LYS A 297 -24.72 -20.79 4.01
N ASN A 298 -25.15 -21.00 2.76
CA ASN A 298 -26.52 -21.30 2.39
C ASN A 298 -27.53 -20.22 2.86
N ALA A 299 -27.11 -18.95 2.82
CA ALA A 299 -27.90 -17.76 3.16
C ALA A 299 -28.11 -16.88 1.91
N PRO A 300 -28.93 -17.29 0.93
CA PRO A 300 -29.00 -16.61 -0.37
C PRO A 300 -29.73 -15.26 -0.35
N ASN A 301 -30.56 -14.99 0.66
CA ASN A 301 -31.18 -13.66 0.84
C ASN A 301 -30.13 -12.61 1.22
N ASP A 302 -29.22 -12.95 2.12
CA ASP A 302 -28.10 -12.08 2.49
C ASP A 302 -27.17 -11.90 1.30
N ALA A 303 -26.89 -12.98 0.58
CA ALA A 303 -26.10 -12.93 -0.64
C ALA A 303 -26.69 -11.94 -1.66
N LYS A 304 -27.99 -12.06 -1.95
CA LYS A 304 -28.71 -11.15 -2.87
C LYS A 304 -28.56 -9.70 -2.43
N THR A 305 -28.75 -9.43 -1.15
CA THR A 305 -28.63 -8.07 -0.57
C THR A 305 -27.24 -7.49 -0.81
N TYR A 306 -26.18 -8.25 -0.55
CA TYR A 306 -24.82 -7.80 -0.81
C TYR A 306 -24.52 -7.58 -2.30
N PHE A 307 -24.98 -8.46 -3.19
CA PHE A 307 -24.80 -8.26 -4.63
C PHE A 307 -25.59 -7.06 -5.17
N ASP A 308 -26.78 -6.79 -4.63
CA ASP A 308 -27.56 -5.59 -4.99
C ASP A 308 -26.82 -4.32 -4.58
N PHE A 309 -26.24 -4.25 -3.37
CA PHE A 309 -25.39 -3.11 -2.97
C PHE A 309 -24.15 -2.95 -3.85
N ALA A 310 -23.47 -4.04 -4.18
CA ALA A 310 -22.32 -3.99 -5.08
C ALA A 310 -22.72 -3.45 -6.47
N ARG A 311 -23.90 -3.81 -6.97
CA ARG A 311 -24.43 -3.34 -8.27
C ARG A 311 -24.78 -1.86 -8.25
N ILE A 312 -25.30 -1.34 -7.15
CA ILE A 312 -25.56 0.10 -6.98
C ILE A 312 -24.23 0.88 -7.05
N LEU A 313 -23.17 0.36 -6.43
CA LEU A 313 -21.87 1.03 -6.39
C LEU A 313 -21.10 0.98 -7.71
N ASP A 314 -21.18 -0.14 -8.44
CA ASP A 314 -20.51 -0.33 -9.72
C ASP A 314 -21.36 -1.18 -10.69
N PRO A 315 -22.32 -0.56 -11.40
CA PRO A 315 -23.24 -1.26 -12.31
C PRO A 315 -22.54 -1.99 -13.46
N LYS A 316 -21.31 -1.58 -13.80
CA LYS A 316 -20.55 -2.12 -14.94
C LYS A 316 -19.61 -3.26 -14.55
N ASN A 317 -19.58 -3.65 -13.28
CA ASN A 317 -18.68 -4.69 -12.80
C ASN A 317 -19.02 -6.06 -13.42
N PRO A 318 -18.10 -6.69 -14.21
CA PRO A 318 -18.38 -7.94 -14.90
C PRO A 318 -18.54 -9.14 -13.94
N ILE A 319 -17.97 -9.06 -12.74
CA ILE A 319 -18.05 -10.11 -11.71
C ILE A 319 -19.49 -10.23 -11.20
N LEU A 320 -20.21 -9.11 -11.10
CA LEU A 320 -21.61 -9.09 -10.66
C LEU A 320 -22.55 -9.82 -11.61
N LYS A 321 -22.34 -9.69 -12.93
CA LYS A 321 -23.15 -10.41 -13.92
C LYS A 321 -23.03 -11.92 -13.77
N LYS A 322 -21.82 -12.43 -13.52
CA LYS A 322 -21.57 -13.86 -13.32
C LYS A 322 -22.23 -14.38 -12.04
N HIS A 323 -22.06 -13.67 -10.92
CA HIS A 323 -22.62 -14.11 -9.64
C HIS A 323 -24.13 -13.93 -9.52
N ALA A 324 -24.73 -12.93 -10.18
CA ALA A 324 -26.19 -12.75 -10.19
C ALA A 324 -26.92 -14.00 -10.73
N LEU A 325 -26.38 -14.64 -11.77
CA LEU A 325 -26.94 -15.88 -12.31
C LEU A 325 -26.87 -17.03 -11.31
N VAL A 326 -25.76 -17.15 -10.57
CA VAL A 326 -25.57 -18.20 -9.55
C VAL A 326 -26.54 -17.99 -8.39
N VAL A 327 -26.65 -16.77 -7.89
CA VAL A 327 -27.54 -16.41 -6.77
C VAL A 327 -29.00 -16.66 -7.13
N ASN A 328 -29.43 -16.25 -8.34
CA ASN A 328 -30.80 -16.51 -8.80
C ASN A 328 -31.10 -18.01 -8.86
N ARG A 329 -30.18 -18.84 -9.35
CA ARG A 329 -30.34 -20.30 -9.35
C ARG A 329 -30.46 -20.88 -7.95
N LEU A 330 -29.65 -20.41 -7.01
CA LEU A 330 -29.69 -20.87 -5.61
C LEU A 330 -31.00 -20.47 -4.91
N ILE A 331 -31.47 -19.24 -5.12
CA ILE A 331 -32.75 -18.78 -4.59
C ILE A 331 -33.89 -19.62 -5.17
N SER A 332 -33.92 -19.83 -6.49
CA SER A 332 -34.94 -20.69 -7.12
C SER A 332 -34.92 -22.10 -6.57
N ALA A 333 -33.73 -22.71 -6.42
CA ALA A 333 -33.60 -24.04 -5.83
C ALA A 333 -34.08 -24.10 -4.37
N GLN A 334 -33.80 -23.06 -3.57
CA GLN A 334 -34.30 -22.97 -2.20
C GLN A 334 -35.82 -22.86 -2.15
N ILE A 335 -36.43 -22.03 -3.00
CA ILE A 335 -37.89 -21.89 -3.09
C ILE A 335 -38.52 -23.22 -3.47
N SER A 336 -37.97 -23.92 -4.48
CA SER A 336 -38.47 -25.25 -4.88
C SER A 336 -38.37 -26.28 -3.75
N ARG A 337 -37.30 -26.26 -2.95
CA ARG A 337 -37.16 -27.13 -1.76
C ARG A 337 -38.18 -26.79 -0.68
N GLN A 338 -38.41 -25.50 -0.41
CA GLN A 338 -39.42 -25.07 0.57
C GLN A 338 -40.81 -25.52 0.14
N GLN A 339 -41.18 -25.29 -1.12
CA GLN A 339 -42.45 -25.76 -1.68
C GLN A 339 -42.56 -27.28 -1.55
N ALA A 340 -41.55 -28.03 -1.98
CA ALA A 340 -41.58 -29.49 -1.85
C ALA A 340 -41.81 -29.95 -0.40
N ASN A 341 -41.16 -29.33 0.58
CA ASN A 341 -41.35 -29.63 2.00
C ASN A 341 -42.77 -29.31 2.48
N GLU A 342 -43.37 -28.20 2.03
CA GLU A 342 -44.76 -27.84 2.32
C GLU A 342 -45.73 -28.87 1.73
N TRP A 343 -45.50 -29.29 0.49
CA TRP A 343 -46.28 -30.35 -0.17
C TRP A 343 -46.16 -31.69 0.58
N PHE A 344 -44.96 -32.09 0.99
CA PHE A 344 -44.77 -33.30 1.79
C PHE A 344 -45.48 -33.21 3.16
N ALA A 345 -45.38 -32.06 3.84
CA ALA A 345 -46.08 -31.84 5.10
C ALA A 345 -47.61 -31.90 4.93
N PHE A 346 -48.13 -31.37 3.82
CA PHE A 346 -49.55 -31.44 3.48
C PHE A 346 -50.02 -32.88 3.27
N PHE A 347 -49.30 -33.70 2.49
CA PHE A 347 -49.68 -35.10 2.24
C PHE A 347 -49.43 -36.05 3.41
N SER A 348 -48.59 -35.67 4.38
CA SER A 348 -48.32 -36.48 5.58
C SER A 348 -49.40 -36.37 6.67
N LYS A 349 -50.28 -35.36 6.56
CA LYS A 349 -51.44 -35.16 7.42
C LYS A 349 -52.65 -35.80 6.80
#